data_AF-A0A3F3PIV3-F1
#
_entry.id   AF-A0A3F3PIV3-F1
#
_cell.length_a   1.000
_cell.length_b   1.000
_cell.length_c   1.000
_cell.angle_alpha   90.00
_cell.angle_beta   90.00
_cell.angle_gamma   90.00
#
_symmetry.space_group_name_H-M   'P 1'
#
loop_
_entity.id
_entity.type
_entity.pdbx_description
1 polymer ?
#
loop_
_entity_poly.entity_id
_entity_poly.type
_entity_poly.pdbx_seq_one_letter_code
_entity_poly.pdbx_strand_id
1 'polypeptide(L)'
;MNENVVASRKPFIAVSIAYRLGPWRFFNGVEFAHVGSLNLGLKDQRLALHWVKENIAGFGGDPNTVVNHGRSAGSESVGYQVRAYNGRDDGLFRGGMMESGAVLPGSALRLTSAYEPWFQRIAGEAGCFQAICKLDCLRRMPFTVLNNILSTTANDCQRHNALQLEAHSRR
;
A
#
# COMPACT_ATOMS: atom_id res chain seq x y z
N MET A 1 15.79 14.41 4.75
CA MET A 1 16.99 13.97 5.51
C MET A 1 17.59 15.22 6.13
N ASN A 2 17.73 15.26 7.45
CA ASN A 2 18.18 16.46 8.18
C ASN A 2 19.70 16.58 8.16
N GLU A 3 20.20 17.82 8.27
CA GLU A 3 21.64 18.16 8.29
C GLU A 3 22.46 17.39 9.35
N ASN A 4 21.84 16.98 10.46
CA ASN A 4 22.46 16.20 11.54
C ASN A 4 23.00 14.82 11.10
N VAL A 5 22.49 14.29 9.99
CA VAL A 5 22.91 13.00 9.44
C VAL A 5 24.34 13.08 8.90
N VAL A 6 24.70 14.19 8.27
CA VAL A 6 26.05 14.47 7.73
C VAL A 6 27.08 14.57 8.87
N ALA A 7 26.67 15.06 10.05
CA ALA A 7 27.54 15.22 11.21
C ALA A 7 27.88 13.89 11.92
N SER A 8 27.10 12.82 11.74
CA SER A 8 27.16 11.61 12.56
C SER A 8 28.38 10.70 12.34
N ARG A 9 29.24 11.00 11.35
CA ARG A 9 30.43 10.20 10.95
C ARG A 9 30.17 8.69 10.74
N LYS A 10 28.92 8.27 10.63
CA LYS A 10 28.51 6.90 10.31
C LYS A 10 27.96 6.89 8.89
N PRO A 11 28.79 6.59 7.87
CA PRO A 11 28.32 6.58 6.50
C PRO A 11 27.23 5.50 6.34
N PHE A 12 26.18 5.84 5.62
CA PHE A 12 25.11 4.92 5.24
C PHE A 12 24.56 5.35 3.89
N ILE A 13 23.81 4.44 3.24
CA ILE A 13 23.14 4.72 1.98
C ILE A 13 21.66 4.97 2.25
N ALA A 14 21.17 6.08 1.72
CA ALA A 14 19.75 6.42 1.71
C ALA A 14 19.10 5.91 0.43
N VAL A 15 18.06 5.08 0.56
CA VAL A 15 17.22 4.66 -0.56
C VAL A 15 15.81 5.18 -0.33
N SER A 16 15.31 5.99 -1.27
CA SER A 16 13.91 6.45 -1.27
C SER A 16 13.17 5.74 -2.40
N ILE A 17 11.96 5.25 -2.12
CA ILE A 17 11.17 4.47 -3.06
C ILE A 17 9.84 5.16 -3.32
N ALA A 18 9.41 5.13 -4.59
CA ALA A 18 8.04 5.40 -4.95
C ALA A 18 7.23 4.09 -4.91
N TYR A 19 5.97 4.18 -4.52
CA TYR A 19 5.01 3.06 -4.54
C TYR A 19 3.62 3.59 -4.86
N ARG A 20 2.71 2.74 -5.34
CA ARG A 20 1.35 3.17 -5.66
C ARG A 20 0.61 3.72 -4.44
N LEU A 21 -0.11 4.82 -4.65
CA LEU A 21 -0.87 5.56 -3.63
C LEU A 21 -2.38 5.61 -3.94
N GLY A 22 -3.16 6.10 -2.98
CA GLY A 22 -4.59 6.32 -3.15
C GLY A 22 -5.35 5.04 -3.51
N PRO A 23 -6.38 5.12 -4.38
CA PRO A 23 -7.12 3.95 -4.84
C PRO A 23 -6.22 2.90 -5.49
N TRP A 24 -5.16 3.31 -6.17
CA TRP A 24 -4.20 2.40 -6.80
C TRP A 24 -3.36 1.58 -5.81
N ARG A 25 -3.25 2.04 -4.55
CA ARG A 25 -2.56 1.33 -3.45
C ARG A 25 -3.38 0.14 -2.95
N PHE A 26 -4.68 0.35 -2.78
CA PHE A 26 -5.60 -0.52 -2.04
C PHE A 26 -6.82 -0.92 -2.86
N PHE A 27 -6.73 -0.92 -4.18
CA PHE A 27 -7.85 -1.37 -4.99
C PHE A 27 -8.17 -2.84 -4.64
N ASN A 28 -9.45 -3.12 -4.40
CA ASN A 28 -9.91 -4.35 -3.75
C ASN A 28 -11.25 -4.78 -4.36
N GLY A 29 -11.64 -6.01 -4.09
CA GLY A 29 -12.80 -6.70 -4.67
C GLY A 29 -12.50 -8.19 -4.83
N VAL A 30 -13.53 -9.00 -4.98
CA VAL A 30 -13.44 -10.45 -5.10
C VAL A 30 -12.58 -10.84 -6.30
N GLU A 31 -12.77 -10.19 -7.45
CA GLU A 31 -11.93 -10.43 -8.64
C GLU A 31 -10.45 -10.13 -8.39
N PHE A 32 -10.13 -9.03 -7.68
CA PHE A 32 -8.75 -8.72 -7.30
C PHE A 32 -8.16 -9.75 -6.34
N ALA A 33 -8.96 -10.26 -5.40
CA ALA A 33 -8.55 -11.31 -4.48
C ALA A 33 -8.22 -12.62 -5.21
N HIS A 34 -9.07 -13.04 -6.15
CA HIS A 34 -8.87 -14.25 -6.95
C HIS A 34 -7.57 -14.24 -7.74
N VAL A 35 -7.20 -13.09 -8.33
CA VAL A 35 -5.93 -12.96 -9.08
C VAL A 35 -4.74 -12.56 -8.20
N GLY A 36 -4.90 -12.59 -6.87
CA GLY A 36 -3.84 -12.23 -5.94
C GLY A 36 -3.32 -10.79 -6.10
N SER A 37 -4.15 -9.85 -6.55
CA SER A 37 -3.79 -8.45 -6.83
C SER A 37 -4.22 -7.47 -5.73
N LEU A 38 -4.42 -7.94 -4.50
CA LEU A 38 -4.67 -7.08 -3.34
C LEU A 38 -3.40 -6.40 -2.82
N ASN A 39 -3.56 -5.27 -2.12
CA ASN A 39 -2.50 -4.55 -1.40
C ASN A 39 -1.29 -4.19 -2.27
N LEU A 40 -1.55 -3.73 -3.49
CA LEU A 40 -0.54 -3.48 -4.51
C LEU A 40 0.56 -2.52 -4.07
N GLY A 41 0.24 -1.45 -3.34
CA GLY A 41 1.29 -0.54 -2.85
C GLY A 41 2.18 -1.15 -1.76
N LEU A 42 1.68 -2.11 -0.96
CA LEU A 42 2.54 -2.87 -0.03
C LEU A 42 3.42 -3.87 -0.78
N LYS A 43 2.91 -4.43 -1.89
CA LYS A 43 3.70 -5.30 -2.77
C LYS A 43 4.78 -4.53 -3.52
N ASP A 44 4.51 -3.30 -3.95
CA ASP A 44 5.52 -2.41 -4.54
C ASP A 44 6.67 -2.17 -3.56
N GLN A 45 6.35 -1.87 -2.30
CA GLN A 45 7.36 -1.70 -1.26
C GLN A 45 8.14 -3.00 -0.99
N ARG A 46 7.46 -4.15 -0.97
CA ARG A 46 8.13 -5.45 -0.80
C ARG A 46 9.09 -5.72 -1.96
N LEU A 47 8.66 -5.47 -3.19
CA LEU A 47 9.49 -5.59 -4.39
C LEU A 47 10.70 -4.66 -4.32
N ALA A 48 10.52 -3.42 -3.86
CA ALA A 48 11.63 -2.49 -3.69
C ALA A 48 12.63 -2.96 -2.61
N LEU A 49 12.16 -3.60 -1.52
CA LEU A 49 13.02 -4.22 -0.53
C LEU A 49 13.83 -5.40 -1.11
N HIS A 50 13.21 -6.24 -1.95
CA HIS A 50 13.94 -7.27 -2.71
C HIS A 50 15.00 -6.65 -3.62
N TRP A 51 14.64 -5.60 -4.37
CA TRP A 51 15.58 -4.90 -5.24
C TRP A 51 16.76 -4.34 -4.44
N VAL A 52 16.53 -3.71 -3.29
CA VAL A 52 17.61 -3.25 -2.40
C VAL A 52 18.47 -4.41 -1.95
N LYS A 53 17.87 -5.52 -1.50
CA LYS A 53 18.60 -6.72 -1.07
C LYS A 53 19.52 -7.27 -2.16
N GLU A 54 19.05 -7.30 -3.40
CA GLU A 54 19.75 -7.85 -4.55
C GLU A 54 20.83 -6.90 -5.12
N ASN A 55 20.61 -5.58 -5.03
CA ASN A 55 21.39 -4.61 -5.81
C ASN A 55 22.25 -3.66 -4.97
N ILE A 56 21.95 -3.43 -3.68
CA ILE A 56 22.59 -2.35 -2.91
C ILE A 56 24.11 -2.54 -2.74
N ALA A 57 24.61 -3.78 -2.84
CA ALA A 57 26.04 -4.08 -2.84
C ALA A 57 26.78 -3.39 -3.99
N GLY A 58 26.15 -3.25 -5.16
CA GLY A 58 26.72 -2.54 -6.31
C GLY A 58 26.87 -1.03 -6.08
N PHE A 59 26.16 -0.48 -5.09
CA PHE A 59 26.25 0.93 -4.68
C PHE A 59 27.14 1.13 -3.44
N GLY A 60 27.81 0.07 -2.97
CA GLY A 60 28.67 0.08 -1.78
C GLY A 60 27.93 -0.11 -0.44
N GLY A 61 26.66 -0.52 -0.47
CA GLY A 61 25.89 -0.82 0.75
C GLY A 61 25.98 -2.29 1.15
N ASP A 62 25.78 -2.58 2.43
CA ASP A 62 25.68 -3.96 2.91
C ASP A 62 24.21 -4.43 2.93
N PRO A 63 23.79 -5.39 2.08
CA PRO A 63 22.42 -5.91 2.04
C PRO A 63 21.97 -6.59 3.34
N ASN A 64 22.86 -6.88 4.28
CA ASN A 64 22.53 -7.48 5.58
C ASN A 64 22.29 -6.45 6.69
N THR A 65 22.53 -5.17 6.41
CA THR A 65 22.37 -4.08 7.40
C THR A 65 21.19 -3.15 7.11
N VAL A 66 20.36 -3.49 6.13
CA VAL A 66 19.20 -2.70 5.70
C VAL A 66 18.23 -2.45 6.86
N VAL A 67 17.88 -1.18 7.07
CA VAL A 67 16.84 -0.75 8.02
C VAL A 67 15.70 -0.10 7.25
N ASN A 68 14.49 -0.63 7.40
CA ASN A 68 13.30 -0.09 6.76
C ASN A 68 12.73 1.07 7.60
N HIS A 69 12.73 2.27 7.06
CA HIS A 69 12.25 3.47 7.74
C HIS A 69 11.01 4.03 7.04
N GLY A 70 9.96 4.34 7.81
CA GLY A 70 8.72 4.90 7.28
C GLY A 70 8.08 5.90 8.22
N ARG A 71 7.48 6.94 7.64
CA ARG A 71 6.74 8.00 8.35
C ARG A 71 5.25 7.98 8.02
N SER A 72 4.37 8.22 8.99
CA SER A 72 2.90 8.24 8.80
C SER A 72 2.39 6.94 8.17
N ALA A 73 1.69 6.98 7.03
CA ALA A 73 1.28 5.79 6.28
C ALA A 73 2.46 4.87 5.89
N GLY A 74 3.68 5.41 5.78
CA GLY A 74 4.92 4.64 5.63
C GLY A 74 5.30 3.88 6.91
N SER A 75 5.06 4.46 8.09
CA SER A 75 5.29 3.79 9.38
C SER A 75 4.35 2.59 9.55
N GLU A 76 3.08 2.75 9.20
CA GLU A 76 2.12 1.62 9.16
C GLU A 76 2.62 0.52 8.21
N SER A 77 3.16 0.95 7.06
CA SER A 77 3.71 0.05 6.06
C SER A 77 4.92 -0.73 6.58
N VAL A 78 5.84 -0.11 7.32
CA VAL A 78 6.93 -0.82 8.02
C VAL A 78 6.34 -1.92 8.92
N GLY A 79 5.31 -1.59 9.69
CA GLY A 79 4.60 -2.57 10.51
C GLY A 79 3.99 -3.73 9.73
N TYR A 80 3.39 -3.46 8.57
CA TYR A 80 2.89 -4.52 7.68
C TYR A 80 4.01 -5.37 7.09
N GLN A 81 5.16 -4.77 6.75
CA GLN A 81 6.32 -5.51 6.23
C GLN A 81 6.94 -6.44 7.28
N VAL A 82 6.98 -6.01 8.55
CA VAL A 82 7.44 -6.82 9.69
C VAL A 82 6.52 -8.04 9.91
N ARG A 83 5.20 -7.85 9.78
CA ARG A 83 4.22 -8.95 9.96
C ARG A 83 3.87 -9.69 8.67
N ALA A 84 4.53 -9.37 7.55
CA ALA A 84 4.20 -9.94 6.25
C ALA A 84 4.30 -11.48 6.31
N TYR A 85 3.35 -12.15 5.65
CA TYR A 85 3.31 -13.62 5.56
C TYR A 85 3.41 -14.31 6.93
N ASN A 86 2.66 -13.82 7.91
CA ASN A 86 2.65 -14.34 9.29
C ASN A 86 4.02 -14.20 10.00
N GLY A 87 4.75 -13.12 9.71
CA GLY A 87 6.04 -12.83 10.31
C GLY A 87 7.20 -13.63 9.72
N ARG A 88 7.04 -14.18 8.52
CA ARG A 88 8.14 -14.86 7.81
C ARG A 88 9.27 -13.87 7.52
N ASP A 89 10.47 -14.20 7.99
CA ASP A 89 11.67 -13.43 7.70
C ASP A 89 12.27 -13.87 6.36
N ASP A 90 12.19 -12.98 5.37
CA ASP A 90 12.77 -13.15 4.04
C ASP A 90 14.19 -12.53 3.95
N GLY A 91 14.75 -12.07 5.07
CA GLY A 91 16.10 -11.48 5.14
C GLY A 91 16.24 -10.11 4.47
N LEU A 92 15.12 -9.42 4.22
CA LEU A 92 15.06 -8.18 3.44
C LEU A 92 15.51 -6.92 4.20
N PHE A 93 15.31 -6.90 5.50
CA PHE A 93 15.75 -5.82 6.38
C PHE A 93 15.93 -6.39 7.79
N ARG A 94 16.92 -5.88 8.52
CA ARG A 94 17.22 -6.33 9.89
C ARG A 94 16.54 -5.52 10.98
N GLY A 95 15.91 -4.41 10.62
CA GLY A 95 15.26 -3.50 11.57
C GLY A 95 14.23 -2.61 10.89
N GLY A 96 13.25 -2.17 11.66
CA GLY A 96 12.20 -1.24 11.24
C GLY A 96 12.19 0.01 12.11
N MET A 97 12.10 1.19 11.51
CA MET A 97 11.88 2.46 12.18
C MET A 97 10.52 3.04 11.79
N MET A 98 9.68 3.26 12.79
CA MET A 98 8.28 3.62 12.64
C MET A 98 8.04 5.03 13.21
N GLU A 99 7.99 6.03 12.33
CA GLU A 99 7.79 7.44 12.72
C GLU A 99 6.31 7.83 12.55
N SER A 100 5.60 8.11 13.65
CA SER A 100 4.25 8.68 13.64
C SER A 100 3.19 7.88 12.85
N GLY A 101 3.17 6.55 12.99
CA GLY A 101 2.07 5.70 12.49
C GLY A 101 2.09 4.31 13.11
N ALA A 102 0.92 3.77 13.45
CA ALA A 102 0.77 2.48 14.13
C ALA A 102 0.15 1.44 13.21
N VAL A 103 0.49 0.17 13.42
CA VAL A 103 -0.06 -0.90 12.57
C VAL A 103 -1.53 -1.11 12.89
N LEU A 104 -2.40 -0.97 11.91
CA LEU A 104 -3.84 -1.16 12.13
C LEU A 104 -4.15 -2.65 12.43
N PRO A 105 -5.23 -2.92 13.19
CA PRO A 105 -5.69 -4.28 13.44
C PRO A 105 -6.03 -5.01 12.14
N GLY A 106 -5.74 -6.32 12.07
CA GLY A 106 -5.94 -7.12 10.84
C GLY A 106 -7.40 -7.20 10.34
N SER A 107 -8.38 -6.91 11.20
CA SER A 107 -9.80 -6.77 10.83
C SER A 107 -10.04 -5.61 9.85
N ALA A 108 -9.24 -4.54 9.93
CA ALA A 108 -9.30 -3.42 8.99
C ALA A 108 -8.74 -3.75 7.59
N LEU A 109 -8.14 -4.94 7.39
CA LEU A 109 -7.55 -5.37 6.12
C LEU A 109 -8.27 -6.56 5.47
N ARG A 110 -9.17 -7.24 6.19
CA ARG A 110 -10.00 -8.35 5.68
C ARG A 110 -11.31 -7.84 5.08
N LEU A 111 -11.19 -6.87 4.18
CA LEU A 111 -12.30 -6.08 3.69
C LEU A 111 -12.75 -6.45 2.27
N THR A 112 -12.32 -7.56 1.67
CA THR A 112 -12.67 -7.86 0.28
C THR A 112 -14.18 -7.82 0.02
N SER A 113 -14.98 -8.44 0.90
CA SER A 113 -16.44 -8.35 0.84
C SER A 113 -16.97 -6.94 1.12
N ALA A 114 -16.34 -6.19 2.03
CA ALA A 114 -16.72 -4.80 2.34
C ALA A 114 -16.37 -3.82 1.19
N TYR A 115 -15.35 -4.13 0.39
CA TYR A 115 -14.97 -3.36 -0.79
C TYR A 115 -15.71 -3.79 -2.06
N GLU A 116 -16.40 -4.93 -2.05
CA GLU A 116 -17.10 -5.45 -3.22
C GLU A 116 -18.17 -4.49 -3.78
N PRO A 117 -19.04 -3.84 -2.97
CA PRO A 117 -19.98 -2.86 -3.49
C PRO A 117 -19.28 -1.68 -4.21
N TRP A 118 -18.12 -1.28 -3.71
CA TRP A 118 -17.32 -0.21 -4.32
C TRP A 118 -16.69 -0.66 -5.64
N PHE A 119 -16.17 -1.88 -5.69
CA PHE A 119 -15.68 -2.48 -6.93
C PHE A 119 -16.78 -2.52 -7.99
N GLN A 120 -18.00 -2.96 -7.62
CA GLN A 120 -19.15 -3.00 -8.52
C GLN A 120 -19.57 -1.60 -9.00
N ARG A 121 -19.54 -0.58 -8.12
CA ARG A 121 -19.79 0.81 -8.53
C ARG A 121 -18.77 1.31 -9.54
N ILE A 122 -17.48 1.09 -9.28
CA ILE A 122 -16.40 1.49 -10.20
C ILE A 122 -16.53 0.77 -11.54
N ALA A 123 -16.86 -0.53 -11.51
CA ALA A 123 -17.15 -1.27 -12.73
C ALA A 123 -18.37 -0.71 -13.47
N GLY A 124 -19.42 -0.27 -12.77
CA GLY A 124 -20.58 0.45 -13.33
C GLY A 124 -20.20 1.75 -14.02
N GLU A 125 -19.51 2.65 -13.31
CA GLU A 125 -19.08 3.95 -13.83
C GLU A 125 -18.12 3.81 -15.02
N ALA A 126 -17.31 2.74 -15.04
CA ALA A 126 -16.40 2.43 -16.14
C ALA A 126 -17.08 1.74 -17.33
N GLY A 127 -18.38 1.44 -17.27
CA GLY A 127 -19.08 0.67 -18.31
C GLY A 127 -18.71 -0.82 -18.34
N CYS A 128 -18.02 -1.31 -17.31
CA CYS A 128 -17.53 -2.68 -17.16
C CYS A 128 -18.49 -3.61 -16.40
N PHE A 129 -19.64 -3.13 -15.91
CA PHE A 129 -20.53 -3.93 -15.05
C PHE A 129 -21.01 -5.25 -15.69
N GLN A 130 -21.29 -5.22 -16.99
CA GLN A 130 -21.75 -6.40 -17.74
C GLN A 130 -20.58 -7.24 -18.30
N ALA A 131 -19.33 -6.83 -18.06
CA ALA A 131 -18.19 -7.63 -18.48
C ALA A 131 -18.14 -8.93 -17.67
N ILE A 132 -17.85 -10.03 -18.37
CA ILE A 132 -17.59 -11.34 -17.78
C ILE A 132 -16.38 -11.26 -16.83
N CYS A 133 -15.35 -10.51 -17.24
CA CYS A 133 -14.17 -10.20 -16.42
C CYS A 133 -14.07 -8.68 -16.24
N LYS A 134 -14.63 -8.16 -15.13
CA LYS A 134 -14.71 -6.71 -14.87
C LYS A 134 -13.32 -6.13 -14.68
N LEU A 135 -12.43 -6.84 -14.00
CA LEU A 135 -11.05 -6.42 -13.79
C LEU A 135 -10.29 -6.25 -15.12
N ASP A 136 -10.46 -7.15 -16.08
CA ASP A 136 -9.79 -7.04 -17.37
C ASP A 136 -10.37 -5.91 -18.23
N CYS A 137 -11.67 -5.66 -18.11
CA CYS A 137 -12.29 -4.47 -18.69
C CYS A 137 -11.67 -3.19 -18.10
N LEU A 138 -11.57 -3.09 -16.77
CA LEU A 138 -10.95 -1.94 -16.10
C LEU A 138 -9.48 -1.75 -16.50
N ARG A 139 -8.71 -2.82 -16.66
CA ARG A 139 -7.29 -2.75 -17.09
C ARG A 139 -7.08 -2.21 -18.50
N ARG A 140 -8.08 -2.32 -19.38
CA ARG A 140 -8.02 -1.80 -20.75
C ARG A 140 -8.41 -0.32 -20.83
N MET A 141 -8.92 0.26 -19.75
CA MET A 141 -9.33 1.65 -19.73
C MET A 141 -8.13 2.59 -19.82
N PRO A 142 -8.26 3.73 -20.52
CA PRO A 142 -7.28 4.79 -20.44
C PRO A 142 -7.07 5.23 -18.99
N PHE A 143 -5.81 5.45 -18.60
CA PHE A 143 -5.45 5.83 -17.24
C PHE A 143 -6.25 7.02 -16.73
N THR A 144 -6.40 8.08 -17.53
CA THR A 144 -7.10 9.31 -17.13
C THR A 144 -8.57 9.06 -16.78
N VAL A 145 -9.25 8.21 -17.56
CA VAL A 145 -10.65 7.86 -17.34
C VAL A 145 -10.80 7.08 -16.04
N LEU A 146 -10.01 6.01 -15.88
CA LEU A 146 -10.10 5.18 -14.69
C LEU A 146 -9.65 5.94 -13.44
N ASN A 147 -8.60 6.77 -13.54
CA ASN A 147 -8.13 7.59 -12.42
C ASN A 147 -9.22 8.56 -11.94
N ASN A 148 -9.97 9.17 -12.87
CA ASN A 148 -11.06 10.07 -12.52
C ASN A 148 -12.18 9.34 -11.76
N ILE A 149 -12.61 8.17 -12.26
CA ILE A 149 -13.62 7.31 -11.60
C ILE A 149 -13.16 6.90 -10.20
N LEU A 150 -11.90 6.49 -10.07
CA LEU A 150 -11.33 6.08 -8.79
C LEU A 150 -11.24 7.25 -7.80
N SER A 151 -10.93 8.45 -8.29
CA SER A 151 -10.77 9.63 -7.44
C SER A 151 -12.11 10.15 -6.93
N THR A 152 -13.16 10.12 -7.75
CA THR A 152 -14.52 10.52 -7.35
C THR A 152 -15.14 9.50 -6.40
N THR A 153 -15.04 8.21 -6.71
CA THR A 153 -15.63 7.14 -5.89
C THR A 153 -14.93 6.99 -4.52
N ALA A 154 -13.61 7.20 -4.45
CA ALA A 154 -12.89 7.16 -3.18
C ALA A 154 -13.30 8.28 -2.21
N ASN A 155 -13.63 9.47 -2.72
CA ASN A 155 -14.07 10.59 -1.90
C ASN A 155 -15.45 10.35 -1.27
N ASP A 156 -16.34 9.63 -1.95
CA ASP A 156 -17.64 9.22 -1.39
C ASP A 156 -17.46 8.24 -0.20
N CYS A 157 -16.47 7.35 -0.28
CA CYS A 157 -16.15 6.40 0.79
C CYS A 157 -15.56 7.08 2.04
N GLN A 158 -14.66 8.06 1.88
CA GLN A 158 -14.11 8.80 3.02
C GLN A 158 -15.20 9.56 3.78
N ARG A 159 -16.17 10.13 3.05
CA ARG A 159 -17.34 10.80 3.64
C ARG A 159 -18.24 9.80 4.36
N HIS A 160 -18.50 8.63 3.78
CA HIS A 160 -19.34 7.60 4.41
C HIS A 160 -18.71 7.02 5.69
N ASN A 161 -17.39 6.81 5.73
CA ASN A 161 -16.68 6.34 6.92
C ASN A 161 -16.60 7.42 8.02
N ALA A 162 -16.40 8.68 7.66
CA ALA A 162 -16.43 9.80 8.62
C ALA A 162 -17.81 9.91 9.30
N LEU A 163 -18.89 9.78 8.53
CA LEU A 163 -20.27 9.79 9.06
C LEU A 163 -20.57 8.61 10.01
N GLN A 164 -20.02 7.42 9.74
CA GLN A 164 -20.17 6.27 10.63
C GLN A 164 -19.38 6.41 11.94
N LEU A 165 -18.19 6.99 11.89
CA LEU A 165 -17.37 7.27 13.07
C LEU A 165 -18.01 8.34 13.97
N GLU A 166 -18.58 9.40 13.40
CA GLU A 166 -19.33 10.43 14.14
C GLU A 166 -20.63 9.88 14.77
N ALA A 167 -21.25 8.87 14.16
CA ALA A 167 -22.43 8.20 14.71
C ALA A 167 -22.08 7.27 15.89
N HIS A 168 -20.84 6.79 15.98
CA HIS A 168 -20.35 5.96 17.09
C HIS A 168 -19.73 6.77 18.23
N SER A 169 -19.27 8.00 17.99
CA SER A 169 -18.73 8.89 19.03
C SER A 169 -19.79 9.68 19.80
N ARG A 170 -21.08 9.58 19.41
CA ARG A 170 -22.23 10.22 20.08
C ARG A 170 -23.05 9.22 20.92
N ARG A 171 -22.45 8.12 21.35
CA ARG A 171 -23.02 7.17 22.32
C ARG A 171 -22.11 7.04 23.51
#